data_AF-A0A9N8VKB6-F1
#
_entry.id   AF-A0A9N8VKB6-F1
#
_cell.length_a   1.000
_cell.length_b   1.000
_cell.length_c   1.000
_cell.angle_alpha   90.00
_cell.angle_beta   90.00
_cell.angle_gamma   90.00
#
_symmetry.space_group_name_H-M   'P 1'
#
loop_
_entity.id
_entity.type
_entity.pdbx_description
1 polymer ?
#
loop_
_entity_poly.entity_id
_entity_poly.type
_entity_poly.pdbx_seq_one_letter_code
_entity_poly.pdbx_strand_id
1 'polypeptide(L)'
;MLKTYSTKFDLQENIEIGQIGKANACFVVLILNFDIGGIRSTMRDLEDRFNRKYNYPYVFLNDEPFTEEFKNFTKAMTKAKVEYGLVPKEHWSIPDFIDKELANEKIRNSQVPRGNELTYHHMCR
;
A
#
# COMPACT_ATOMS: atom_id res chain seq x y z
N MET A 1 -6.32 -31.50 -14.73
CA MET A 1 -6.90 -30.58 -15.74
C MET A 1 -7.57 -29.43 -14.98
N LEU A 2 -6.81 -28.38 -14.68
CA LEU A 2 -7.31 -27.23 -13.91
C LEU A 2 -8.14 -26.34 -14.85
N LYS A 3 -9.45 -26.28 -14.61
CA LYS A 3 -10.35 -25.35 -15.30
C LYS A 3 -10.05 -23.93 -14.81
N THR A 4 -9.43 -23.11 -15.64
CA THR A 4 -9.28 -21.67 -15.41
C THR A 4 -10.65 -21.01 -15.58
N TYR A 5 -11.32 -20.69 -14.47
CA TYR A 5 -12.52 -19.86 -14.46
C TYR A 5 -12.09 -18.39 -14.54
N SER A 6 -11.82 -17.92 -15.76
CA SER A 6 -11.69 -16.48 -16.03
C SER A 6 -13.07 -16.00 -16.47
N THR A 7 -13.78 -15.32 -15.57
CA THR A 7 -15.11 -14.74 -15.80
C THR A 7 -15.01 -13.56 -16.77
N LYS A 8 -16.00 -13.43 -17.67
CA LYS A 8 -16.10 -12.29 -18.61
C LYS A 8 -16.16 -10.94 -17.89
N PHE A 9 -16.58 -10.92 -16.63
CA PHE A 9 -16.67 -9.75 -15.76
C PHE A 9 -15.28 -9.11 -15.55
N ASP A 10 -14.29 -9.90 -15.13
CA ASP A 10 -12.91 -9.46 -14.88
C ASP A 10 -12.24 -8.91 -16.15
N LEU A 11 -12.61 -9.44 -17.33
CA LEU A 11 -12.09 -8.96 -18.60
C LEU A 11 -12.68 -7.60 -18.99
N GLN A 12 -13.95 -7.33 -18.68
CA GLN A 12 -14.56 -6.03 -18.97
C GLN A 12 -14.00 -4.93 -18.07
N GLU A 13 -13.82 -5.21 -16.77
CA GLU A 13 -13.23 -4.25 -15.84
C GLU A 13 -11.80 -3.89 -16.28
N ASN A 14 -10.96 -4.89 -16.59
CA ASN A 14 -9.59 -4.68 -17.10
C ASN A 14 -9.51 -3.83 -18.39
N ILE A 15 -10.51 -3.92 -19.26
CA ILE A 15 -10.60 -3.10 -20.48
C ILE A 15 -10.92 -1.64 -20.14
N GLU A 16 -11.77 -1.37 -19.14
CA GLU A 16 -12.11 -0.02 -18.69
C GLU A 16 -10.94 0.67 -17.96
N ILE A 17 -10.17 -0.05 -17.15
CA ILE A 17 -8.97 0.48 -16.47
C ILE A 17 -7.71 0.50 -17.36
N GLY A 18 -7.79 -0.01 -18.59
CA GLY A 18 -6.66 -0.04 -19.54
C GLY A 18 -5.53 -1.00 -19.12
N GLN A 19 -5.81 -1.95 -18.23
CA GLN A 19 -4.85 -2.96 -17.78
C GLN A 19 -4.61 -3.97 -18.90
N ILE A 20 -3.35 -4.14 -19.27
CA ILE A 20 -2.92 -5.12 -20.27
C ILE A 20 -2.42 -6.36 -19.51
N GLY A 21 -3.34 -7.24 -19.15
CA GLY A 21 -3.04 -8.44 -18.36
C GLY A 21 -4.32 -9.08 -17.82
N LYS A 22 -4.31 -10.39 -17.56
CA LYS A 22 -5.50 -11.14 -17.10
C LYS A 22 -5.52 -11.42 -15.60
N ALA A 23 -4.44 -11.12 -14.88
CA ALA A 23 -4.39 -11.37 -13.44
C ALA A 23 -5.14 -10.26 -12.69
N ASN A 24 -5.95 -10.64 -11.71
CA ASN A 24 -6.44 -9.70 -10.71
C ASN A 24 -5.28 -9.44 -9.73
N ALA A 25 -4.59 -8.31 -9.92
CA ALA A 25 -3.40 -7.95 -9.17
C ALA A 25 -3.25 -6.43 -9.10
N CYS A 26 -2.56 -5.94 -8.07
CA CYS A 26 -2.20 -4.54 -7.92
C CYS A 26 -0.87 -4.40 -7.19
N PHE A 27 -0.26 -3.21 -7.29
CA PHE A 27 0.83 -2.81 -6.42
C PHE A 27 0.27 -2.24 -5.14
N VAL A 28 0.59 -2.86 -4.00
CA VAL A 28 0.18 -2.36 -2.68
C VAL A 28 1.38 -1.68 -2.03
N VAL A 29 1.19 -0.46 -1.56
CA VAL A 29 2.25 0.35 -0.94
C VAL A 29 1.74 0.95 0.36
N LEU A 30 2.36 0.56 1.48
CA LEU A 30 2.12 1.18 2.78
C LEU A 30 3.12 2.34 2.97
N ILE A 31 2.63 3.58 3.09
CA ILE A 31 3.49 4.77 3.11
C ILE A 31 2.83 5.95 3.82
N LEU A 32 3.67 6.79 4.45
CA LEU A 32 3.27 8.02 5.13
C LEU A 32 3.26 9.22 4.17
N ASN A 33 2.42 10.22 4.47
CA ASN A 33 2.25 11.43 3.66
C ASN A 33 3.55 12.19 3.34
N PHE A 34 4.54 12.18 4.24
CA PHE A 34 5.76 12.97 4.07
C PHE A 34 6.79 12.33 3.11
N ASP A 35 6.67 11.04 2.77
CA ASP A 35 7.65 10.33 1.96
C ASP A 35 7.37 10.41 0.46
N ILE A 36 7.07 11.63 -0.02
CA ILE A 36 6.82 11.92 -1.44
C ILE A 36 8.08 11.66 -2.27
N GLY A 37 9.26 11.95 -1.71
CA GLY A 37 10.55 11.74 -2.37
C GLY A 37 10.84 10.27 -2.66
N GLY A 38 10.62 9.39 -1.67
CA GLY A 38 10.85 7.95 -1.81
C GLY A 38 9.87 7.28 -2.78
N ILE A 39 8.58 7.66 -2.73
CA ILE A 39 7.62 7.08 -3.66
C ILE A 39 7.84 7.57 -5.10
N ARG A 40 8.29 8.82 -5.28
CA ARG A 40 8.60 9.37 -6.61
C ARG A 40 9.62 8.52 -7.36
N SER A 41 10.75 8.20 -6.73
CA SER A 41 11.79 7.39 -7.37
C SER A 41 11.28 5.99 -7.66
N THR A 42 10.61 5.37 -6.67
CA THR A 42 10.04 4.02 -6.78
C THR A 42 9.04 3.90 -7.92
N MET A 43 8.05 4.81 -8.01
CA MET A 43 7.06 4.80 -9.08
C MET A 43 7.70 5.03 -10.44
N ARG A 44 8.68 5.95 -10.55
CA ARG A 44 9.38 6.19 -11.82
C ARG A 44 10.05 4.92 -12.33
N ASP A 45 10.84 4.26 -11.47
CA ASP A 45 11.54 3.04 -11.85
C ASP A 45 10.56 1.92 -12.25
N LEU A 46 9.44 1.78 -11.54
CA LEU A 46 8.44 0.76 -11.82
C LEU A 46 7.68 1.04 -13.12
N GLU A 47 7.27 2.28 -13.35
CA GLU A 47 6.59 2.71 -14.58
C GLU A 47 7.51 2.57 -15.80
N ASP A 48 8.75 3.03 -15.71
CA ASP A 48 9.70 3.00 -16.82
C ASP A 48 10.03 1.57 -17.28
N ARG A 49 10.20 0.66 -16.31
CA ARG A 49 10.61 -0.73 -16.60
C ARG A 49 9.45 -1.65 -16.90
N PHE A 50 8.30 -1.44 -16.26
CA PHE A 50 7.19 -2.40 -16.29
C PHE A 50 5.83 -1.72 -16.50
N ASN A 51 5.38 -0.92 -15.54
CA ASN A 51 3.95 -0.70 -15.39
C ASN A 51 3.34 0.21 -16.47
N ARG A 52 4.13 1.06 -17.13
CA ARG A 52 3.67 1.86 -18.28
C ARG A 52 3.15 0.99 -19.43
N LYS A 53 3.60 -0.27 -19.53
CA LYS A 53 3.17 -1.23 -20.55
C LYS A 53 1.93 -2.03 -20.14
N TYR A 54 1.67 -2.19 -18.84
CA TYR A 54 0.68 -3.15 -18.33
C TYR A 54 -0.45 -2.50 -17.52
N ASN A 55 -0.25 -1.28 -17.01
CA ASN A 55 -1.22 -0.46 -16.27
C ASN A 55 -1.92 -1.22 -15.11
N TYR A 56 -1.18 -1.98 -14.32
CA TYR A 56 -1.72 -2.56 -13.09
C TYR A 56 -2.00 -1.44 -12.07
N PRO A 57 -3.10 -1.52 -11.31
CA PRO A 57 -3.46 -0.51 -10.31
C PRO A 57 -2.43 -0.37 -9.18
N TYR A 58 -2.42 0.82 -8.56
CA TYR A 58 -1.76 1.06 -7.28
C TYR A 58 -2.78 1.22 -6.16
N VAL A 59 -2.52 0.61 -5.01
CA VAL A 59 -3.28 0.78 -3.77
C VAL A 59 -2.32 1.30 -2.71
N PHE A 60 -2.48 2.57 -2.34
CA PHE A 60 -1.73 3.18 -1.26
C PHE A 60 -2.48 3.01 0.06
N LEU A 61 -1.78 2.56 1.09
CA LEU A 61 -2.31 2.39 2.45
C LEU A 61 -1.55 3.29 3.41
N ASN A 62 -2.27 3.88 4.36
CA ASN A 62 -1.71 4.68 5.44
C ASN A 62 -2.59 4.57 6.68
N ASP A 63 -2.03 4.77 7.87
CA ASP A 63 -2.79 4.85 9.13
C ASP A 63 -3.42 6.22 9.37
N GLU A 64 -3.02 7.22 8.58
CA GLU A 64 -3.66 8.54 8.49
C GLU A 64 -4.23 8.81 7.10
N PRO A 65 -5.26 9.68 6.96
CA PRO A 65 -5.77 10.08 5.66
C PRO A 65 -4.68 10.68 4.77
N PHE A 66 -4.63 10.28 3.50
CA PHE A 66 -3.69 10.87 2.54
C PHE A 66 -4.03 12.33 2.25
N THR A 67 -3.00 13.18 2.20
CA THR A 67 -3.15 14.59 1.81
C THR A 67 -3.47 14.70 0.32
N GLU A 68 -4.15 15.78 -0.06
CA GLU A 68 -4.44 16.05 -1.48
C GLU A 68 -3.16 16.25 -2.30
N GLU A 69 -2.11 16.79 -1.70
CA GLU A 69 -0.79 16.88 -2.34
C GLU A 69 -0.26 15.49 -2.72
N PHE A 70 -0.28 14.55 -1.78
CA PHE A 70 0.18 13.17 -2.02
C PHE A 70 -0.64 12.50 -3.12
N LYS A 71 -1.97 12.63 -3.08
CA LYS A 71 -2.86 12.03 -4.08
C LYS A 71 -2.66 12.62 -5.46
N ASN A 72 -2.58 13.95 -5.56
CA ASN A 72 -2.34 14.64 -6.83
C ASN A 72 -0.99 14.25 -7.43
N PHE A 73 0.04 14.17 -6.59
CA PHE A 73 1.37 13.77 -7.01
C PHE A 73 1.42 12.34 -7.55
N THR A 74 0.96 11.37 -6.76
CA THR A 74 1.00 9.95 -7.15
C THR A 74 0.07 9.66 -8.32
N LYS A 75 -1.09 10.30 -8.42
CA LYS A 75 -1.98 10.17 -9.58
C LYS A 75 -1.35 10.69 -10.87
N ALA A 76 -0.57 11.77 -10.81
CA ALA A 76 0.12 12.32 -11.99
C ALA A 76 1.28 11.44 -12.49
N MET A 77 1.79 10.51 -11.67
CA MET A 77 2.93 9.67 -11.99
C MET A 77 2.59 8.43 -12.83
N THR A 78 1.32 8.06 -12.96
CA THR A 78 0.90 6.84 -13.67
C THR A 78 -0.40 7.03 -14.44
N LYS A 79 -0.58 6.24 -15.50
CA LYS A 79 -1.87 6.14 -16.22
C LYS A 79 -2.81 5.14 -15.57
N ALA A 80 -2.30 4.27 -14.71
CA ALA A 80 -3.08 3.24 -14.05
C ALA A 80 -4.10 3.84 -13.06
N LYS A 81 -5.06 3.02 -12.64
CA LYS A 81 -5.93 3.33 -11.50
C LYS A 81 -5.08 3.44 -10.24
N VAL A 82 -5.42 4.42 -9.40
CA VAL A 82 -4.76 4.64 -8.10
C VAL A 82 -5.85 4.76 -7.06
N GLU A 83 -5.74 3.99 -5.99
CA GLU A 83 -6.65 3.97 -4.86
C GLU A 83 -5.90 4.29 -3.56
N TYR A 84 -6.62 4.90 -2.61
CA TYR A 84 -6.07 5.34 -1.34
C TYR A 84 -6.93 4.78 -0.21
N GLY A 85 -6.36 3.87 0.58
CA GLY A 85 -7.01 3.24 1.72
C GLY A 85 -6.47 3.78 3.04
N LEU A 86 -7.39 4.05 3.97
CA LEU A 86 -7.06 4.29 5.38
C LEU A 86 -7.12 2.96 6.12
N VAL A 87 -6.04 2.59 6.79
CA VAL A 87 -6.00 1.38 7.60
C VAL A 87 -6.87 1.58 8.84
N PRO A 88 -7.87 0.72 9.10
CA PRO A 88 -8.70 0.83 10.30
C PRO A 88 -7.85 0.77 11.56
N LYS A 89 -8.22 1.55 12.58
CA LYS A 89 -7.48 1.63 13.84
C LYS A 89 -7.40 0.28 14.54
N GLU A 90 -8.40 -0.57 14.37
CA GLU A 90 -8.45 -1.93 14.94
C GLU A 90 -7.36 -2.83 14.35
N HIS A 91 -6.97 -2.58 13.10
CA HIS A 91 -5.88 -3.31 12.43
C HIS A 91 -4.51 -2.68 12.77
N TRP A 92 -4.48 -1.39 13.12
CA TRP A 92 -3.27 -0.60 13.39
C TRP A 92 -3.08 -0.22 14.87
N SER A 93 -3.54 -1.06 15.79
CA SER A 93 -3.40 -0.82 17.24
C SER A 93 -2.94 -2.07 17.97
N ILE A 94 -2.49 -1.90 19.21
CA ILE A 94 -2.16 -3.02 20.11
C ILE A 94 -3.46 -3.80 20.39
N PRO A 95 -3.56 -5.09 20.02
CA PRO A 95 -4.75 -5.90 20.25
C PRO A 95 -5.11 -6.01 21.73
N ASP A 96 -6.38 -6.20 22.04
CA ASP A 96 -6.86 -6.19 23.44
C ASP A 96 -6.38 -7.39 24.28
N PHE A 97 -5.92 -8.46 23.65
CA PHE A 97 -5.33 -9.61 24.35
C PHE A 97 -3.87 -9.40 24.75
N ILE A 98 -3.25 -8.27 24.36
CA ILE A 98 -1.88 -7.91 24.75
C ILE A 98 -1.94 -6.94 25.94
N ASP A 99 -1.11 -7.21 26.94
CA ASP A 99 -0.87 -6.25 28.03
C ASP A 99 -0.20 -4.98 27.47
N LYS A 100 -0.99 -3.91 27.37
CA LYS A 100 -0.57 -2.64 26.78
C LYS A 100 0.50 -1.95 27.63
N GLU A 101 0.49 -2.10 28.95
CA GLU A 101 1.49 -1.46 29.81
C GLU A 101 2.85 -2.13 29.64
N LEU A 102 2.87 -3.47 29.71
CA LEU A 102 4.08 -4.26 29.50
C LEU A 102 4.64 -4.05 28.08
N ALA A 103 3.79 -4.10 27.05
CA ALA A 103 4.22 -3.88 25.67
C ALA A 103 4.87 -2.50 25.50
N ASN A 104 4.23 -1.44 26.00
CA ASN A 104 4.78 -0.10 25.92
C ASN A 104 6.08 0.06 26.71
N GLU A 105 6.22 -0.59 27.87
CA GLU A 105 7.47 -0.61 28.63
C GLU A 105 8.60 -1.27 27.83
N LYS A 106 8.34 -2.43 27.24
CA LYS A 106 9.35 -3.16 26.44
C LYS A 106 9.75 -2.40 25.19
N ILE A 107 8.80 -1.78 24.49
CA ILE A 107 9.07 -0.94 23.32
C ILE A 107 9.95 0.24 23.74
N ARG A 108 9.55 1.02 24.77
CA ARG A 108 10.33 2.19 25.23
C ARG A 108 11.77 1.84 25.61
N ASN A 109 12.00 0.68 26.23
CA ASN A 109 13.31 0.24 26.70
C ASN A 109 14.10 -0.55 25.65
N SER A 110 13.57 -0.72 24.44
CA SER A 110 14.24 -1.46 23.38
C SER A 110 15.50 -0.73 22.89
N GLN A 111 16.59 -1.48 22.76
CA GLN A 111 17.88 -0.98 22.24
C GLN A 111 18.14 -1.39 20.78
N VAL A 112 17.25 -2.19 20.17
CA VAL A 112 17.37 -2.53 18.75
C VAL A 112 16.91 -1.38 17.86
N PRO A 113 17.49 -1.20 16.66
CA PRO A 113 17.08 -0.15 15.73
C PRO A 113 15.57 -0.16 15.50
N ARG A 114 14.95 1.02 15.65
CA ARG A 114 13.48 1.26 15.55
C ARG A 114 12.62 0.48 16.56
N GLY A 115 13.21 -0.27 17.48
CA GLY A 115 12.46 -1.08 18.43
C GLY A 115 11.71 -0.26 19.49
N ASN A 116 12.02 1.04 19.61
CA ASN A 116 11.30 1.99 20.45
C ASN A 116 10.20 2.77 19.73
N GLU A 117 9.94 2.48 18.45
CA GLU A 117 8.90 3.13 17.65
C GLU A 117 7.63 2.26 17.60
N LEU A 118 6.56 2.66 18.30
CA LEU A 118 5.30 1.91 18.29
C LEU A 118 4.73 1.72 16.87
N THR A 119 4.84 2.75 16.02
CA THR A 119 4.41 2.71 14.61
C THR A 119 5.18 1.66 13.80
N TYR A 120 6.45 1.43 14.11
CA TYR A 120 7.25 0.37 13.47
C TYR A 120 6.76 -1.02 13.86
N HIS A 121 6.37 -1.22 15.14
CA HIS A 121 5.74 -2.48 15.58
C HIS A 121 4.38 -2.71 14.92
N HIS A 122 3.57 -1.66 14.73
CA HIS A 122 2.30 -1.77 14.00
C HIS A 122 2.49 -2.12 12.53
N MET A 123 3.50 -1.54 11.89
CA MET A 123 3.84 -1.86 10.49
C MET A 123 4.29 -3.31 10.29
N CYS A 124 5.05 -3.88 11.22
CA CYS A 124 5.56 -5.25 11.12
C CYS A 124 4.52 -6.36 11.36
N ARG A 125 3.32 -6.03 11.88
CA ARG A 125 2.29 -6.99 12.27
C ARG A 125 1.31 -7.28 11.14
#